data_AF-A0A7S2UNY1-F1
#
_entry.id   AF-A0A7S2UNY1-F1
#
_cell.length_a   1.000
_cell.length_b   1.000
_cell.length_c   1.000
_cell.angle_alpha   90.00
_cell.angle_beta   90.00
_cell.angle_gamma   90.00
#
_symmetry.space_group_name_H-M   'P 1'
#
loop_
_entity.id
_entity.type
_entity.pdbx_description
1 polymer ?
#
loop_
_entity_poly.entity_id
_entity_poly.type
_entity_poly.pdbx_seq_one_letter_code
_entity_poly.pdbx_strand_id
1 'polypeptide(L)'
;WLERQSDQEQIYGSKSLFETPEAQETFIRNWLRKTANMAEASENLNIRWYTAWQNVAENSVYSMGDITALIPEDEADICVLEEPEHLNWYRAPGESWTTKFKHVVGIVHTNYFVYAQEQPAALVRAPS
;
A
#
# COMPACT_ATOMS: atom_id res chain seq x y z
N TRP A 1 -7.03 0.05 0.00
CA TRP A 1 -8.19 -0.86 0.02
C TRP A 1 -8.54 -1.20 -1.41
N LEU A 2 -8.41 -2.48 -1.78
CA LEU A 2 -8.86 -2.94 -3.10
C LEU A 2 -10.39 -3.10 -3.05
N GLU A 3 -11.10 -2.05 -3.46
CA GLU A 3 -12.56 -1.98 -3.35
C GLU A 3 -13.27 -3.01 -4.23
N ARG A 4 -12.70 -3.30 -5.41
CA ARG A 4 -13.28 -4.26 -6.36
C ARG A 4 -12.86 -5.66 -5.96
N GLN A 5 -13.83 -6.54 -5.77
CA GLN A 5 -13.58 -7.94 -5.43
C GLN A 5 -12.71 -8.65 -6.49
N SER A 6 -12.88 -8.34 -7.77
CA SER A 6 -12.04 -8.87 -8.85
C SER A 6 -10.55 -8.56 -8.64
N ASP A 7 -10.24 -7.36 -8.15
CA ASP A 7 -8.87 -6.93 -7.91
C ASP A 7 -8.29 -7.66 -6.70
N GLN A 8 -9.10 -7.87 -5.65
CA GLN A 8 -8.70 -8.68 -4.50
C GLN A 8 -8.44 -10.13 -4.89
N GLU A 9 -9.29 -10.74 -5.72
CA GLU A 9 -9.09 -12.10 -6.20
C GLU A 9 -7.80 -12.24 -7.02
N GLN A 10 -7.50 -11.24 -7.83
CA GLN A 10 -6.28 -11.23 -8.63
C GLN A 10 -5.00 -11.05 -7.79
N ILE A 11 -5.03 -10.22 -6.75
CA ILE A 11 -3.84 -9.90 -5.94
C ILE A 11 -3.67 -10.85 -4.75
N TYR A 12 -4.75 -11.16 -4.03
CA TYR A 12 -4.74 -11.98 -2.81
C TYR A 12 -5.08 -13.46 -3.07
N GLY A 13 -5.67 -13.77 -4.22
CA GLY A 13 -6.22 -15.09 -4.52
C GLY A 13 -7.60 -15.33 -3.88
N SER A 14 -8.31 -16.34 -4.36
CA SER A 14 -9.71 -16.62 -3.98
C SER A 14 -9.95 -17.03 -2.52
N LYS A 15 -8.89 -17.21 -1.71
CA LYS A 15 -8.98 -17.66 -0.32
C LYS A 15 -8.87 -16.52 0.70
N SER A 16 -8.49 -15.33 0.26
CA SER A 16 -8.14 -14.20 1.12
C SER A 16 -8.83 -12.92 0.66
N LEU A 17 -10.16 -12.98 0.56
CA LEU A 17 -11.00 -11.85 0.17
C LEU A 17 -11.61 -11.20 1.40
N PHE A 18 -11.81 -9.89 1.32
CA PHE A 18 -12.40 -9.09 2.36
C PHE A 18 -13.59 -8.32 1.77
N GLU A 19 -14.73 -8.37 2.46
CA GLU A 19 -15.92 -7.61 2.05
C GLU A 19 -15.81 -6.13 2.43
N THR A 20 -15.08 -5.83 3.52
CA THR A 20 -14.91 -4.46 4.03
C THR A 20 -13.48 -4.19 4.49
N PRO A 21 -13.05 -2.91 4.53
CA PRO A 21 -11.75 -2.52 5.08
C PRO A 21 -11.55 -2.98 6.54
N GLU A 22 -12.60 -2.99 7.36
CA GLU A 22 -12.56 -3.40 8.76
C GLU A 22 -12.29 -4.90 8.91
N ALA A 23 -12.82 -5.71 7.99
CA ALA A 23 -12.52 -7.14 7.94
C ALA A 23 -11.03 -7.38 7.60
N GLN A 24 -10.50 -6.64 6.63
CA GLN A 24 -9.07 -6.69 6.30
C GLN A 24 -8.21 -6.18 7.46
N GLU A 25 -8.62 -5.11 8.13
CA GLU A 25 -7.94 -4.57 9.30
C GLU A 25 -7.90 -5.58 10.45
N THR A 26 -9.02 -6.25 10.73
CA THR A 26 -9.09 -7.33 11.73
C THR A 26 -8.11 -8.44 11.41
N PHE A 27 -7.98 -8.82 10.14
CA PHE A 27 -6.98 -9.78 9.70
C PHE A 27 -5.55 -9.28 9.95
N ILE A 28 -5.23 -8.04 9.56
CA ILE A 28 -3.90 -7.43 9.75
C ILE A 28 -3.54 -7.37 11.25
N ARG A 29 -4.44 -6.89 12.10
CA ARG A 29 -4.23 -6.83 13.55
C ARG A 29 -4.00 -8.22 14.15
N ASN A 30 -4.79 -9.21 13.75
CA ASN A 30 -4.57 -10.59 14.18
C ASN A 30 -3.22 -11.14 13.74
N TRP A 31 -2.78 -10.85 12.51
CA TRP A 31 -1.47 -11.25 12.01
C TRP A 31 -0.34 -10.56 12.79
N LEU A 32 -0.44 -9.25 13.05
CA LEU A 32 0.52 -8.51 13.87
C LEU A 32 0.67 -9.14 15.26
N ARG A 33 -0.44 -9.45 15.93
CA ARG A 33 -0.45 -10.04 17.27
C ARG A 33 0.11 -11.46 17.28
N LYS A 34 -0.35 -12.34 16.38
CA LYS A 34 -0.13 -13.79 16.48
C LYS A 34 1.06 -14.30 15.69
N THR A 35 1.39 -13.64 14.57
CA THR A 35 2.41 -14.11 13.62
C THR A 35 3.67 -13.27 13.72
N ALA A 36 3.53 -11.93 13.71
CA ALA A 36 4.67 -11.02 13.77
C ALA A 36 5.18 -10.77 15.20
N ASN A 37 4.46 -11.25 16.23
CA ASN A 37 4.77 -10.98 17.64
C ASN A 37 4.83 -9.47 17.98
N MET A 38 3.96 -8.68 17.36
CA MET A 38 3.85 -7.23 17.53
C MET A 38 2.51 -6.88 18.20
N ALA A 39 2.31 -7.35 19.44
CA ALA A 39 1.05 -7.17 20.17
C ALA A 39 0.68 -5.70 20.38
N GLU A 40 1.64 -4.84 20.71
CA GLU A 40 1.40 -3.41 20.92
C GLU A 40 0.96 -2.71 19.62
N ALA A 41 1.63 -3.00 18.50
CA ALA A 41 1.26 -2.44 17.20
C ALA A 41 -0.13 -2.92 16.75
N SER A 42 -0.51 -4.16 17.06
CA SER A 42 -1.86 -4.67 16.79
C SER A 42 -2.96 -3.82 17.44
N GLU A 43 -2.66 -3.10 18.51
CA GLU A 43 -3.66 -2.34 19.29
C GLU A 43 -3.55 -0.83 19.04
N ASN A 44 -2.32 -0.32 18.93
CA ASN A 44 -2.08 1.12 18.91
C ASN A 44 -1.81 1.70 17.51
N LEU A 45 -1.55 0.84 16.50
CA LEU A 45 -1.33 1.34 15.13
C LEU A 45 -2.64 1.90 14.56
N ASN A 46 -2.60 3.16 14.15
CA ASN A 46 -3.66 3.80 13.39
C ASN A 46 -3.60 3.31 11.94
N ILE A 47 -4.65 2.63 11.50
CA ILE A 47 -4.76 2.13 10.12
C ILE A 47 -5.80 3.01 9.42
N ARG A 48 -5.39 3.62 8.30
CA ARG A 48 -6.28 4.38 7.42
C ARG A 48 -6.28 3.77 6.04
N TRP A 49 -7.46 3.73 5.44
CA TRP A 49 -7.68 3.12 4.14
C TRP A 49 -7.89 4.21 3.09
N TYR A 50 -7.22 4.06 1.95
CA TYR A 50 -7.54 4.79 0.72
C TYR A 50 -8.02 3.79 -0.33
N THR A 51 -8.92 4.21 -1.22
CA THR A 51 -9.37 3.37 -2.34
C THR A 51 -8.20 3.11 -3.28
N ALA A 52 -8.06 1.87 -3.74
CA ALA A 52 -7.04 1.50 -4.70
C ALA A 52 -7.60 0.49 -5.69
N TRP A 53 -7.12 0.53 -6.92
CA TRP A 53 -7.51 -0.39 -7.99
C TRP A 53 -6.30 -1.08 -8.59
N GLN A 54 -6.49 -2.31 -9.01
CA GLN A 54 -5.51 -3.06 -9.75
C GLN A 54 -5.58 -2.71 -11.24
N ASN A 55 -4.40 -2.50 -11.84
CA ASN A 55 -4.21 -2.38 -13.27
C ASN A 55 -3.54 -3.66 -13.79
N VAL A 56 -4.29 -4.43 -14.58
CA VAL A 56 -3.85 -5.71 -15.13
C VAL A 56 -2.69 -5.55 -16.12
N ALA A 57 -2.69 -4.50 -16.94
CA ALA A 57 -1.70 -4.33 -18.00
C ALA A 57 -0.30 -4.07 -17.44
N GLU A 58 -0.23 -3.30 -16.36
CA GLU A 58 1.00 -2.94 -15.67
C GLU A 58 1.29 -3.85 -14.47
N ASN A 59 0.33 -4.70 -14.10
CA ASN A 59 0.37 -5.54 -12.91
C ASN A 59 0.66 -4.76 -11.62
N SER A 60 0.06 -3.58 -11.50
CA SER A 60 0.29 -2.61 -10.42
C SER A 60 -1.00 -2.25 -9.69
N VAL A 61 -0.88 -1.83 -8.43
CA VAL A 61 -1.99 -1.28 -7.64
C VAL A 61 -1.85 0.24 -7.58
N TYR A 62 -2.88 0.95 -8.01
CA TYR A 62 -2.91 2.41 -8.01
C TYR A 62 -3.82 2.95 -6.93
N SER A 63 -3.36 3.96 -6.21
CA SER A 63 -4.20 4.75 -5.32
C SER A 63 -5.23 5.55 -6.13
N MET A 64 -6.48 5.48 -5.70
CA MET A 64 -7.58 6.25 -6.27
C MET A 64 -7.87 7.44 -5.37
N GLY A 65 -7.51 8.63 -5.84
CA GLY A 65 -7.63 9.88 -5.09
C GLY A 65 -6.30 10.35 -4.48
N ASP A 66 -6.37 11.48 -3.79
CA ASP A 66 -5.21 12.09 -3.13
C ASP A 66 -5.05 11.53 -1.71
N ILE A 67 -4.03 10.68 -1.51
CA ILE A 67 -3.72 10.10 -0.19
C ILE A 67 -3.37 11.21 0.80
N THR A 68 -2.71 12.28 0.35
CA THR A 68 -2.31 13.36 1.26
C THR A 68 -3.52 14.08 1.84
N ALA A 69 -4.62 14.17 1.09
CA ALA A 69 -5.87 14.77 1.57
C ALA A 69 -6.56 13.94 2.68
N LEU A 70 -6.22 12.66 2.85
CA LEU A 70 -6.76 11.80 3.91
C LEU A 70 -6.10 12.03 5.28
N ILE A 71 -4.93 12.66 5.31
CA ILE A 71 -4.20 12.90 6.55
C ILE A 71 -4.53 14.33 7.03
N PRO A 72 -5.06 14.50 8.25
CA PRO A 72 -5.29 15.81 8.83
C PRO A 72 -4.00 16.62 8.95
N GLU A 73 -4.11 17.94 8.85
CA GLU A 73 -2.97 18.86 8.91
C GLU A 73 -2.23 18.79 10.25
N ASP A 74 -2.97 18.62 11.34
CA ASP A 74 -2.45 18.51 12.70
C ASP A 74 -1.73 17.19 12.99
N GLU A 75 -1.86 16.20 12.09
CA GLU A 75 -1.14 14.93 12.15
C GLU A 75 0.05 14.86 11.17
N ALA A 76 0.26 15.89 10.35
CA ALA A 76 1.21 15.88 9.24
C ALA A 76 2.64 16.31 9.65
N ASP A 77 3.27 15.56 10.56
CA ASP A 77 4.64 15.84 11.02
C ASP A 77 5.72 15.17 10.16
N ILE A 78 5.83 13.84 10.26
CA ILE A 78 6.85 13.04 9.58
C ILE A 78 6.15 12.00 8.70
N CYS A 79 6.53 11.96 7.42
CA CYS A 79 6.07 10.96 6.47
C CYS A 79 7.22 10.02 6.07
N VAL A 80 6.97 8.72 6.14
CA VAL A 80 7.88 7.69 5.60
C VAL A 80 7.13 6.96 4.50
N LEU A 81 7.70 6.96 3.29
CA LEU A 81 7.13 6.36 2.09
C LEU A 81 7.97 5.17 1.65
N GLU A 82 7.38 3.99 1.63
CA GLU A 82 7.95 2.81 0.95
C GLU A 82 7.64 2.87 -0.55
N GLU A 83 8.62 2.51 -1.37
CA GLU A 83 8.57 2.59 -2.84
C GLU A 83 7.93 3.92 -3.35
N PRO A 84 8.49 5.08 -2.94
CA PRO A 84 7.87 6.39 -3.18
C PRO A 84 7.66 6.69 -4.67
N GLU A 85 8.37 6.04 -5.58
CA GLU A 85 8.17 6.14 -7.02
C GLU A 85 6.71 5.84 -7.44
N HIS A 86 6.07 4.79 -6.89
CA HIS A 86 4.68 4.44 -7.22
C HIS A 86 3.69 5.46 -6.67
N LEU A 87 4.02 6.08 -5.55
CA LEU A 87 3.20 7.10 -4.89
C LEU A 87 3.35 8.50 -5.49
N ASN A 88 4.35 8.71 -6.37
CA ASN A 88 4.64 10.00 -6.97
C ASN A 88 4.41 10.06 -8.48
N TRP A 89 4.67 8.98 -9.22
CA TRP A 89 4.50 8.98 -10.69
C TRP A 89 3.04 9.03 -11.14
N TYR A 90 2.15 8.38 -10.40
CA TYR A 90 0.73 8.23 -10.76
C TYR A 90 -0.21 8.78 -9.69
N ARG A 91 0.19 9.89 -9.06
CA ARG A 91 -0.60 10.51 -7.99
C ARG A 91 -1.73 11.38 -8.55
N ALA A 92 -2.84 11.44 -7.80
CA ALA A 92 -3.87 12.43 -8.05
C ALA A 92 -3.31 13.87 -7.90
N PRO A 93 -3.81 14.86 -8.65
CA PRO A 93 -3.48 16.26 -8.43
C PRO A 93 -3.86 16.69 -7.00
N GLY A 94 -3.02 17.52 -6.39
CA GLY A 94 -3.21 17.94 -5.00
C GLY A 94 -1.93 18.47 -4.38
N GLU A 95 -1.92 18.61 -3.07
CA GLU A 95 -0.73 18.99 -2.32
C GLU A 95 0.36 17.93 -2.46
N SER A 96 1.63 18.32 -2.47
CA SER A 96 2.74 17.36 -2.48
C SER A 96 3.07 16.91 -1.06
N TRP A 97 3.63 15.71 -0.93
CA TRP A 97 4.09 15.18 0.35
C TRP A 97 4.98 16.17 1.11
N THR A 98 5.92 16.81 0.42
CA THR A 98 6.90 17.74 1.02
C THR A 98 6.32 19.12 1.34
N THR A 99 5.14 19.45 0.81
CA THR A 99 4.42 20.66 1.22
C THR A 99 3.59 20.38 2.46
N LYS A 100 2.91 19.23 2.50
CA LYS A 100 2.02 18.86 3.61
C LYS A 100 2.77 18.47 4.88
N PHE A 101 3.83 17.67 4.76
CA PHE A 101 4.56 17.15 5.91
C PHE A 101 5.84 17.95 6.18
N LYS A 102 6.15 18.15 7.47
CA LYS A 102 7.37 18.86 7.89
C LYS A 102 8.65 18.14 7.48
N HIS A 103 8.60 16.80 7.43
CA HIS A 103 9.71 15.97 6.97
C HIS A 103 9.20 14.74 6.21
N VAL A 104 9.83 14.43 5.07
CA VAL A 104 9.48 13.29 4.22
C VAL A 104 10.73 12.45 3.96
N VAL A 105 10.63 11.16 4.25
CA VAL A 105 11.66 10.16 3.97
C VAL A 105 11.09 9.16 2.96
N GLY A 106 11.79 8.98 1.83
CA GLY A 106 11.46 7.95 0.85
C GLY A 106 12.44 6.78 0.92
N ILE A 107 11.92 5.56 1.01
CA ILE A 107 12.67 4.31 1.00
C ILE A 107 12.48 3.68 -0.38
N VAL A 108 13.50 3.80 -1.22
CA VAL A 108 13.47 3.32 -2.62
C VAL A 108 14.03 1.91 -2.69
N HIS A 109 13.28 0.99 -3.30
CA HIS A 109 13.79 -0.33 -3.63
C HIS A 109 14.62 -0.26 -4.92
N THR A 110 15.91 -0.61 -4.83
CA THR A 110 16.86 -0.45 -5.95
C THR A 110 17.05 -1.71 -6.79
N ASN A 111 16.44 -2.84 -6.43
CA ASN A 111 16.67 -4.11 -7.11
C ASN A 111 15.39 -4.94 -7.33
N TYR A 112 14.37 -4.32 -7.92
CA TYR A 112 13.12 -5.01 -8.29
C TYR A 112 13.36 -6.25 -9.14
N PHE A 113 14.37 -6.25 -10.00
CA PHE A 113 14.65 -7.38 -10.90
C PHE A 113 15.07 -8.63 -10.12
N VAL A 114 15.99 -8.52 -9.16
CA VAL A 114 16.37 -9.68 -8.34
C VAL A 114 15.22 -10.14 -7.45
N TYR A 115 14.46 -9.21 -6.84
CA TYR A 115 13.26 -9.59 -6.08
C TYR A 115 12.24 -10.35 -6.93
N ALA A 116 11.96 -9.87 -8.14
CA ALA A 116 11.03 -10.53 -9.04
C ALA A 116 11.58 -11.87 -9.58
N GLN A 117 12.89 -12.08 -9.61
CA GLN A 117 13.46 -13.39 -9.97
C GLN A 117 13.42 -14.41 -8.83
N GLU A 118 13.45 -13.96 -7.58
CA GLU A 118 13.45 -14.83 -6.40
C GLU A 118 12.03 -15.21 -5.92
N GLN A 119 10.99 -14.51 -6.37
CA GLN A 119 9.59 -14.80 -6.04
C GLN A 119 9.03 -15.89 -6.98
N PRO A 120 8.59 -17.06 -6.47
CA PRO A 120 8.11 -18.18 -7.31
C PRO A 120 6.91 -17.85 -8.21
N ALA A 121 6.16 -16.80 -7.86
CA ALA A 121 4.97 -16.35 -8.59
C ALA A 121 5.21 -15.12 -9.48
N ALA A 122 6.42 -14.56 -9.49
CA ALA A 122 6.69 -13.36 -10.25
C ALA A 122 6.91 -13.67 -11.73
N LEU A 123 6.14 -12.99 -12.59
CA LEU A 123 6.31 -12.97 -14.03
C LEU A 123 7.25 -11.83 -14.40
N VAL A 124 8.54 -12.12 -14.52
CA VAL A 124 9.52 -11.16 -15.04
C VAL A 124 9.34 -11.06 -16.55
N ARG A 125 8.72 -9.98 -17.02
CA ARG A 125 8.66 -9.68 -18.46
C ARG A 125 9.87 -8.82 -18.81
N ALA A 126 10.71 -9.29 -19.73
CA ALA A 126 11.79 -8.45 -20.25
C ALA A 126 11.19 -7.19 -20.89
N PRO A 127 11.79 -6.00 -20.70
CA PRO A 127 11.32 -4.80 -21.39
C PRO A 127 11.42 -5.02 -22.91
N SER A 128 10.36 -4.62 -23.61
CA SER A 128 10.25 -4.61 -25.07
C SER A 128 11.12 -3.54 -25.70
#